data_AF-A0A9C6DRX2-F1
#
_entry.id   AF-A0A9C6DRX2-F1
#
_cell.length_a   1.000
_cell.length_b   1.000
_cell.length_c   1.000
_cell.angle_alpha   90.00
_cell.angle_beta   90.00
_cell.angle_gamma   90.00
#
_symmetry.space_group_name_H-M   'P 1'
#
loop_
_entity.id
_entity.type
_entity.pdbx_description
1 polymer ?
#
loop_
_entity_poly.entity_id
_entity_poly.type
_entity_poly.pdbx_seq_one_letter_code
_entity_poly.pdbx_strand_id
1 'polypeptide(L)'
;MWGHTISMGQFEECISISRAFDSDYLLKGKYCLTKLPIKGFVEKINKTSELSRAISYKKKDPEYFELGICVPSSCSANMADNLLKTIIKTIFNQDIKGNRTIDEQYCKVDEPIKLRPIDIFAIAFILFIVFCMMASSIYDYIQTKKGSRKHPLFLAFSVLTNAKKVFSVKQVDSPDVIHCFNGIRCFSMM
;
A
#
# COMPACT_ATOMS: atom_id res chain seq x y z
N MET A 1 -16.91 -3.89 -18.92
CA MET A 1 -15.50 -3.55 -18.69
C MET A 1 -14.99 -4.42 -17.57
N TRP A 2 -14.04 -5.29 -17.88
CA TRP A 2 -13.17 -5.94 -16.90
C TRP A 2 -11.87 -5.14 -16.98
N GLY A 3 -11.55 -4.38 -15.95
CA GLY A 3 -10.42 -3.47 -15.94
C GLY A 3 -10.40 -2.67 -14.66
N HIS A 4 -9.20 -2.31 -14.21
CA HIS A 4 -9.03 -1.45 -13.05
C HIS A 4 -9.53 -0.04 -13.38
N THR A 5 -10.28 0.57 -12.46
CA THR A 5 -10.76 1.96 -12.58
C THR A 5 -9.74 2.94 -12.01
N ILE A 6 -8.47 2.55 -11.99
CA ILE A 6 -7.36 3.30 -11.43
C ILE A 6 -6.18 3.25 -12.39
N SER A 7 -5.61 4.42 -12.66
CA SER A 7 -4.35 4.62 -13.35
C SER A 7 -3.45 5.44 -12.45
N MET A 8 -2.37 4.84 -11.95
CA MET A 8 -1.41 5.52 -11.06
C MET A 8 -0.51 6.53 -11.78
N GLY A 9 -0.59 6.61 -13.12
CA GLY A 9 0.33 7.46 -13.90
C GLY A 9 1.80 7.14 -13.61
N GLN A 10 2.66 8.14 -13.81
CA GLN A 10 4.10 8.05 -13.52
C GLN A 10 4.40 8.69 -12.17
N PHE A 11 4.17 7.94 -11.09
CA PHE A 11 4.37 8.41 -9.72
C PHE A 11 5.82 8.83 -9.45
N GLU A 12 6.76 7.89 -9.65
CA GLU A 12 8.19 8.07 -9.35
C GLU A 12 8.81 9.19 -10.18
N GLU A 13 8.51 9.24 -11.48
CA GLU A 13 8.99 10.30 -12.36
C GLU A 13 8.46 11.67 -11.92
N CYS A 14 7.21 11.75 -11.48
CA CYS A 14 6.63 13.02 -11.02
C CYS A 14 7.29 13.54 -9.75
N ILE A 15 7.41 12.72 -8.71
CA ILE A 15 7.95 13.18 -7.42
C ILE A 15 9.45 13.46 -7.50
N SER A 16 10.17 12.79 -8.41
CA SER A 16 11.60 13.02 -8.63
C SER A 16 11.93 14.29 -9.42
N ILE A 17 10.92 14.98 -9.99
CA ILE A 17 11.14 16.28 -10.64
C ILE A 17 11.67 17.26 -9.61
N SER A 18 12.92 17.68 -9.80
CA SER A 18 13.59 18.73 -9.03
C SER A 18 14.47 19.53 -9.98
N ARG A 19 14.07 20.78 -10.27
CA ARG A 19 14.78 21.68 -11.20
C ARG A 19 14.96 23.04 -10.56
N ALA A 20 16.21 23.44 -10.34
CA ALA A 20 16.54 24.79 -9.91
C ALA A 20 16.51 25.74 -11.11
N PHE A 21 15.74 26.83 -11.03
CA PHE A 21 15.71 27.88 -12.05
C PHE A 21 16.53 29.10 -11.63
N ASP A 22 16.53 29.39 -10.33
CA ASP A 22 17.35 30.43 -9.69
C ASP A 22 17.76 29.94 -8.29
N SER A 23 18.69 30.63 -7.64
CA SER A 23 19.18 30.37 -6.28
C SER A 23 18.06 30.19 -5.24
N ASP A 24 16.93 30.89 -5.41
CA ASP A 24 15.77 30.82 -4.51
C ASP A 24 14.58 30.02 -5.06
N TYR A 25 14.60 29.59 -6.33
CA TYR A 25 13.44 28.94 -6.96
C TYR A 25 13.74 27.52 -7.43
N LEU A 26 13.31 26.56 -6.61
CA LEU A 26 13.35 25.13 -6.90
C LEU A 26 11.96 24.63 -7.30
N LEU A 27 11.80 24.24 -8.56
CA LEU A 27 10.59 23.58 -9.04
C LEU A 27 10.64 22.10 -8.65
N LYS A 28 9.71 21.69 -7.79
CA LYS A 28 9.47 20.28 -7.49
C LYS A 28 8.17 19.79 -8.10
N GLY A 29 8.12 18.53 -8.48
CA GLY A 29 6.88 17.86 -8.86
C GLY A 29 6.02 17.49 -7.64
N LYS A 30 4.71 17.50 -7.84
CA LYS A 30 3.70 17.04 -6.90
C LYS A 30 2.77 16.08 -7.62
N TYR A 31 2.80 14.83 -7.19
CA TYR A 31 1.87 13.81 -7.65
C TYR A 31 0.55 13.98 -6.92
N CYS A 32 -0.58 13.85 -7.60
CA CYS A 32 -1.91 13.81 -6.97
C CYS A 32 -2.76 12.70 -7.59
N LEU A 33 -3.38 11.86 -6.75
CA LEU A 33 -4.38 10.89 -7.21
C LEU A 33 -5.76 11.55 -7.24
N THR A 34 -6.30 11.71 -8.45
CA THR A 34 -7.54 12.44 -8.70
C THR A 34 -8.71 11.48 -8.89
N LYS A 35 -9.90 11.84 -8.41
CA LYS A 35 -11.13 11.05 -8.56
C LYS A 35 -12.04 11.68 -9.59
N LEU A 36 -12.00 11.18 -10.82
CA LEU A 36 -12.80 11.68 -11.94
C LEU A 36 -14.17 11.00 -11.95
N PRO A 37 -15.29 11.74 -11.90
CA PRO A 37 -16.62 11.14 -12.01
C PRO A 37 -16.85 10.68 -13.47
N ILE A 38 -17.03 9.38 -13.67
CA ILE A 38 -17.24 8.77 -15.01
C ILE A 38 -18.65 8.19 -15.18
N LYS A 39 -19.52 8.30 -14.18
CA LYS A 39 -20.88 7.76 -14.22
C LYS A 39 -21.63 8.13 -15.51
N GLY A 40 -21.63 9.40 -15.88
CA GLY A 40 -22.31 9.87 -17.10
C GLY A 40 -21.66 9.42 -18.41
N PHE A 41 -20.38 9.02 -18.40
CA PHE A 41 -19.72 8.41 -19.54
C PHE A 41 -20.09 6.93 -19.66
N VAL A 42 -20.05 6.19 -18.55
CA VAL A 42 -20.36 4.75 -18.50
C VAL A 42 -21.82 4.48 -18.84
N GLU A 43 -22.75 5.33 -18.41
CA GLU A 43 -24.18 5.23 -18.76
C GLU A 43 -24.44 5.37 -20.26
N LYS A 44 -23.59 6.10 -21.01
CA LYS A 44 -23.71 6.27 -22.46
C LYS A 44 -23.15 5.09 -23.27
N ILE A 45 -22.41 4.18 -22.64
CA ILE A 45 -21.84 3.02 -23.33
C ILE A 45 -22.95 1.99 -23.53
N ASN A 46 -23.24 1.64 -24.80
CA ASN A 46 -24.17 0.55 -25.12
C ASN A 46 -23.65 -0.77 -24.52
N LYS A 47 -24.34 -1.24 -23.47
CA LYS A 47 -24.01 -2.51 -22.81
C LYS A 47 -24.50 -3.66 -23.68
N THR A 48 -23.64 -4.21 -24.52
CA THR A 48 -23.96 -5.39 -25.33
C THR A 48 -24.24 -6.58 -24.40
N SER A 49 -25.44 -7.15 -24.52
CA SER A 49 -26.00 -8.19 -23.64
C SER A 49 -25.28 -9.54 -23.67
N GLU A 50 -24.45 -9.79 -24.69
CA GLU A 50 -23.80 -11.09 -24.94
C GLU A 50 -22.65 -11.41 -23.97
N LEU A 51 -22.01 -10.40 -23.34
CA LEU A 51 -20.87 -10.61 -22.42
C LEU A 51 -21.31 -10.66 -20.94
N SER A 52 -22.47 -11.27 -20.67
CA SER A 52 -23.09 -11.33 -19.34
C SER A 52 -23.03 -12.70 -18.69
N ARG A 53 -22.56 -13.74 -19.41
CA ARG A 53 -22.61 -15.13 -18.94
C ARG A 53 -21.38 -15.58 -18.16
N ALA A 54 -20.33 -14.77 -18.07
CA ALA A 54 -19.18 -15.06 -17.23
C ALA A 54 -19.33 -14.35 -15.86
N ILE A 55 -19.93 -15.09 -14.92
CA ILE A 55 -19.73 -15.04 -13.45
C ILE A 55 -19.31 -13.68 -12.88
N SER A 56 -20.25 -12.86 -12.37
CA SER A 56 -19.90 -11.94 -11.27
C SER A 56 -21.13 -11.44 -10.52
N TYR A 57 -21.26 -11.88 -9.27
CA TYR A 57 -22.22 -11.34 -8.31
C TYR A 57 -21.97 -9.83 -8.14
N LYS A 58 -22.99 -9.00 -8.42
CA LYS A 58 -22.98 -7.52 -8.32
C LYS A 58 -21.93 -6.80 -9.18
N LYS A 59 -22.06 -6.87 -10.50
CA LYS A 59 -21.42 -5.91 -11.41
C LYS A 59 -22.04 -4.51 -11.20
N LYS A 60 -21.45 -3.70 -10.32
CA LYS A 60 -21.79 -2.28 -10.17
C LYS A 60 -21.02 -1.49 -11.22
N ASP A 61 -21.70 -0.59 -11.92
CA ASP A 61 -21.01 0.32 -12.84
C ASP A 61 -20.08 1.24 -12.04
N PRO A 62 -18.84 1.48 -12.52
CA PRO A 62 -17.92 2.35 -11.81
C PRO A 62 -18.39 3.80 -11.89
N GLU A 63 -18.46 4.44 -10.71
CA GLU A 63 -18.85 5.84 -10.60
C GLU A 63 -17.66 6.80 -10.80
N TYR A 64 -16.46 6.35 -10.43
CA TYR A 64 -15.22 7.12 -10.47
C TYR A 64 -14.10 6.38 -11.19
N PHE A 65 -13.24 7.15 -11.84
CA PHE A 65 -11.95 6.73 -12.36
C PHE A 65 -10.85 7.48 -11.62
N GLU A 66 -9.92 6.76 -11.04
CA GLU A 66 -8.79 7.34 -10.31
C GLU A 66 -7.62 7.53 -11.26
N LEU A 67 -7.12 8.76 -11.37
CA LEU A 67 -6.03 9.12 -12.28
C LEU A 67 -4.93 9.86 -11.51
N GLY A 68 -3.71 9.33 -11.55
CA GLY A 68 -2.51 10.01 -11.09
C GLY A 68 -2.11 11.12 -12.06
N ILE A 69 -2.03 12.36 -11.57
CA ILE A 69 -1.53 13.51 -12.33
C ILE A 69 -0.28 14.08 -11.68
N CYS A 70 0.54 14.75 -12.48
CA CYS A 70 1.68 15.51 -12.00
C CYS A 70 1.44 17.01 -12.16
N VAL A 71 1.59 17.77 -11.09
CA VAL A 71 1.52 19.23 -11.09
C VAL A 71 2.74 19.81 -10.37
N PRO A 72 3.10 21.09 -10.58
CA PRO A 72 4.15 21.72 -9.78
C PRO A 72 3.76 21.76 -8.29
N SER A 73 4.73 21.58 -7.41
CA SER A 73 4.57 21.67 -5.95
C SER A 73 3.99 23.01 -5.47
N SER A 74 4.30 24.11 -6.16
CA SER A 74 3.73 25.44 -5.90
C SER A 74 2.22 25.53 -6.15
N CYS A 75 1.63 24.58 -6.90
CA CYS A 75 0.21 24.56 -7.21
C CYS A 75 -0.59 23.93 -6.05
N SER A 76 -1.56 24.63 -5.46
CA SER A 76 -2.46 24.02 -4.45
C SER A 76 -3.38 22.98 -5.11
N ALA A 77 -3.88 21.99 -4.36
CA ALA A 77 -4.81 21.02 -4.94
C ALA A 77 -6.12 21.68 -5.45
N ASN A 78 -6.54 22.82 -4.89
CA ASN A 78 -7.67 23.61 -5.43
C ASN A 78 -7.37 24.16 -6.83
N MET A 79 -6.16 24.69 -7.03
CA MET A 79 -5.77 25.22 -8.33
C MET A 79 -5.63 24.09 -9.37
N ALA A 80 -5.07 22.96 -8.97
CA ALA A 80 -5.00 21.76 -9.81
C ALA A 80 -6.39 21.23 -10.17
N ASP A 81 -7.33 21.21 -9.22
CA ASP A 81 -8.72 20.78 -9.42
C ASP A 81 -9.44 21.66 -10.45
N ASN A 82 -9.29 22.97 -10.32
CA ASN A 82 -9.86 23.93 -11.27
C ASN A 82 -9.27 23.76 -12.66
N LEU A 83 -7.94 23.65 -12.78
CA LEU A 83 -7.28 23.42 -14.06
C LEU A 83 -7.75 22.12 -14.72
N LEU A 84 -7.84 21.03 -13.95
CA LEU A 84 -8.32 19.75 -14.45
C LEU A 84 -9.77 19.84 -14.96
N LYS A 85 -10.65 20.51 -14.20
CA LYS A 85 -12.04 20.73 -14.60
C LYS A 85 -12.13 21.59 -15.88
N THR A 86 -11.31 22.63 -16.00
CA THR A 86 -11.22 23.45 -17.23
C THR A 86 -10.77 22.61 -18.42
N ILE A 87 -9.71 21.81 -18.28
CA ILE A 87 -9.20 20.94 -19.35
C ILE A 87 -10.27 19.95 -19.79
N ILE A 88 -10.96 19.30 -18.85
CA ILE A 88 -12.00 18.32 -19.17
C ILE A 88 -13.18 18.99 -19.88
N LYS A 89 -13.57 20.19 -19.44
CA LYS A 89 -14.61 20.98 -20.11
C LYS A 89 -14.19 21.38 -21.52
N THR A 90 -12.96 21.85 -21.72
CA THR A 90 -12.50 22.34 -23.02
C THR A 90 -12.27 21.20 -24.02
N ILE A 91 -11.71 20.07 -23.59
CA ILE A 91 -11.35 18.95 -24.49
C ILE A 91 -12.53 18.01 -24.71
N PHE A 92 -13.26 17.66 -23.65
CA PHE A 92 -14.33 16.65 -23.69
C PHE A 92 -15.74 17.25 -23.70
N ASN A 93 -15.86 18.58 -23.66
CA ASN A 93 -17.15 19.29 -23.56
C ASN A 93 -18.03 18.76 -22.41
N GLN A 94 -17.37 18.34 -21.32
CA GLN A 94 -17.98 17.72 -20.15
C GLN A 94 -17.78 18.64 -18.94
N ASP A 95 -18.88 19.03 -18.30
CA ASP A 95 -18.84 19.87 -17.12
C ASP A 95 -18.87 18.98 -15.88
N ILE A 96 -17.76 18.91 -15.14
CA ILE A 96 -17.71 18.22 -13.86
C ILE A 96 -18.33 19.15 -12.81
N LYS A 97 -19.65 19.01 -12.64
CA LYS A 97 -20.41 19.72 -11.60
C LYS A 97 -20.35 18.94 -10.29
N GLY A 98 -19.82 19.56 -9.23
CA GLY A 98 -19.83 18.99 -7.88
C GLY A 98 -18.46 18.87 -7.23
N ASN A 99 -18.34 17.86 -6.35
CA ASN A 99 -17.27 17.63 -5.38
C ASN A 99 -15.85 17.80 -5.94
N ARG A 100 -14.94 18.10 -5.02
CA ARG A 100 -13.50 18.21 -5.26
C ARG A 100 -12.95 16.88 -5.79
N THR A 101 -12.38 16.88 -6.99
CA THR A 101 -11.75 15.72 -7.64
C THR A 101 -10.30 15.54 -7.18
N ILE A 102 -9.65 16.58 -6.67
CA ILE A 102 -8.28 16.53 -6.15
C ILE A 102 -8.21 16.96 -4.69
N ASP A 103 -7.86 16.04 -3.80
CA ASP A 103 -7.65 16.34 -2.37
C ASP A 103 -6.16 16.36 -2.03
N GLU A 104 -5.75 17.29 -1.17
CA GLU A 104 -4.36 17.43 -0.74
C GLU A 104 -3.86 16.17 0.00
N GLN A 105 -4.76 15.43 0.68
CA GLN A 105 -4.39 14.17 1.34
C GLN A 105 -3.89 13.09 0.37
N TYR A 106 -4.31 13.17 -0.90
CA TYR A 106 -3.89 12.28 -1.98
C TYR A 106 -2.81 12.88 -2.87
N CYS A 107 -2.22 14.01 -2.45
CA CYS A 107 -1.08 14.61 -3.10
C CYS A 107 0.23 14.30 -2.34
N LYS A 108 1.31 14.10 -3.08
CA LYS A 108 2.64 13.75 -2.56
C LYS A 108 3.72 14.54 -3.29
N VAL A 109 4.67 15.04 -2.52
CA VAL A 109 5.90 15.69 -2.98
C VAL A 109 7.05 14.91 -2.37
N ASP A 110 8.19 14.86 -3.07
CA ASP A 110 9.42 14.33 -2.50
C ASP A 110 9.95 15.31 -1.42
N GLU A 111 9.62 14.97 -0.18
CA GLU A 111 10.02 15.68 1.03
C GLU A 111 10.91 14.78 1.89
N PRO A 112 11.92 15.34 2.58
CA PRO A 112 12.76 14.55 3.46
C PRO A 112 11.90 13.89 4.55
N ILE A 113 12.18 12.61 4.81
CA ILE A 113 11.46 11.80 5.79
C ILE A 113 11.59 12.47 7.17
N LYS A 114 10.47 12.99 7.69
CA LYS A 114 10.38 13.50 9.07
C LYS A 114 9.83 12.40 9.96
N LEU A 115 10.70 11.78 10.76
CA LEU A 115 10.29 10.76 11.72
C LEU A 115 9.48 11.42 12.84
N ARG A 116 8.21 11.04 12.98
CA ARG A 116 7.38 11.48 14.10
C ARG A 116 7.82 10.72 15.36
N PRO A 117 7.52 11.24 16.57
CA PRO A 117 7.84 10.54 17.81
C PRO A 117 7.29 9.11 17.87
N ILE A 118 6.10 8.87 17.29
CA ILE A 118 5.50 7.54 17.19
C ILE A 118 6.31 6.60 16.29
N ASP A 119 6.90 7.11 15.21
CA ASP A 119 7.70 6.33 14.27
C ASP A 119 9.02 5.92 14.94
N ILE A 120 9.65 6.84 15.69
CA ILE A 120 10.87 6.58 16.47
C ILE A 120 10.59 5.52 17.55
N PHE A 121 9.49 5.65 18.30
CA PHE A 121 9.08 4.67 19.30
C PHE A 121 8.88 3.28 18.68
N ALA A 122 8.17 3.21 17.55
CA ALA A 122 7.93 1.95 16.86
C ALA A 122 9.25 1.30 16.39
N ILE A 123 10.18 2.09 15.82
CA ILE A 123 11.50 1.60 15.42
C ILE A 123 12.27 1.04 16.62
N ALA A 124 12.34 1.80 17.72
CA ALA A 124 13.04 1.37 18.94
C ALA A 124 12.42 0.09 19.53
N PHE A 125 11.10 -0.01 19.56
CA PHE A 125 10.38 -1.19 20.04
C PHE A 125 10.65 -2.42 19.18
N ILE A 126 10.62 -2.29 17.85
CA ILE A 126 10.95 -3.39 16.94
C ILE A 126 12.41 -3.83 17.11
N LEU A 127 13.35 -2.90 17.20
CA LEU A 127 14.76 -3.22 17.44
C LEU A 127 14.96 -3.94 18.78
N PHE A 128 14.22 -3.57 19.82
CA PHE A 128 14.24 -4.25 21.11
C PHE A 128 13.75 -5.70 21.00
N ILE A 129 12.63 -5.94 20.29
CA ILE A 129 12.13 -7.31 20.04
C ILE A 129 13.18 -8.12 19.28
N VAL A 130 13.76 -7.58 18.21
CA VAL A 130 14.79 -8.26 17.41
C VAL A 130 16.02 -8.57 18.27
N PHE A 131 16.43 -7.65 19.14
CA PHE A 131 17.50 -7.88 20.10
C PHE A 131 17.16 -9.02 21.07
N CYS A 132 15.97 -9.03 21.68
CA CYS A 132 15.52 -10.13 22.54
C CYS A 132 15.51 -11.47 21.79
N MET A 133 15.08 -11.49 20.53
CA MET A 133 15.08 -12.69 19.67
C MET A 133 16.50 -13.19 19.40
N MET A 134 17.45 -12.30 19.06
CA MET A 134 18.84 -12.67 18.85
C MET A 134 19.48 -13.21 20.14
N ALA A 135 19.34 -12.49 21.26
CA ALA A 135 19.91 -12.91 22.55
C ALA A 135 19.35 -14.26 23.01
N SER A 136 18.04 -14.46 22.90
CA SER A 136 17.37 -15.72 23.23
C SER A 136 17.80 -16.86 22.31
N SER A 137 17.97 -16.61 21.01
CA SER A 137 18.43 -17.61 20.04
C SER A 137 19.90 -18.00 20.27
N ILE A 138 20.77 -17.04 20.60
CA ILE A 138 22.17 -17.31 20.96
C ILE A 138 22.24 -18.15 22.24
N TYR A 139 21.47 -17.79 23.27
CA TYR A 139 21.38 -18.57 24.51
C TYR A 139 20.94 -20.01 24.24
N ASP A 140 19.88 -20.18 23.44
CA ASP A 140 19.35 -21.48 23.05
C ASP A 140 20.38 -22.32 22.29
N TYR A 141 21.10 -21.71 21.34
CA TYR A 141 22.17 -22.36 20.60
C TYR A 141 23.29 -22.86 21.53
N ILE A 142 23.81 -21.99 22.40
CA ILE A 142 24.91 -22.32 23.33
C ILE A 142 24.49 -23.43 24.29
N GLN A 143 23.31 -23.32 24.91
CA GLN A 143 22.84 -24.34 25.85
C GLN A 143 22.58 -25.68 25.17
N THR A 144 22.11 -25.68 23.92
CA THR A 144 21.95 -26.90 23.12
C THR A 144 23.30 -27.58 22.91
N LYS A 145 24.33 -26.81 22.53
CA LYS A 145 25.69 -27.35 22.29
C LYS A 145 26.33 -27.90 23.57
N LYS A 146 26.07 -27.28 24.73
CA LYS A 146 26.57 -27.71 26.03
C LYS A 146 25.75 -28.86 26.67
N GLY A 147 24.65 -29.29 26.05
CA GLY A 147 23.75 -30.30 26.62
C GLY A 147 23.13 -29.91 27.97
N SER A 148 23.09 -28.61 28.29
CA SER A 148 22.71 -28.10 29.61
C SER A 148 21.21 -27.81 29.70
N ARG A 149 20.67 -27.79 30.93
CA ARG A 149 19.25 -27.45 31.16
C ARG A 149 18.96 -26.02 30.71
N LYS A 150 17.92 -25.83 29.88
CA LYS A 150 17.50 -24.53 29.37
C LYS A 150 16.43 -23.92 30.27
N HIS A 151 16.54 -22.63 30.58
CA HIS A 151 15.51 -21.94 31.34
C HIS A 151 14.38 -21.43 30.40
N PRO A 152 13.10 -21.66 30.72
CA PRO A 152 11.98 -21.35 29.81
C PRO A 152 11.87 -19.87 29.44
N LEU A 153 12.17 -18.95 30.37
CA LEU A 153 12.13 -17.50 30.09
C LEU A 153 13.11 -17.07 28.99
N PHE A 154 14.31 -17.66 28.97
CA PHE A 154 15.33 -17.35 27.95
C PHE A 154 15.10 -18.08 26.62
N LEU A 155 14.07 -18.92 26.53
CA LEU A 155 13.63 -19.56 25.29
C LEU A 155 12.39 -18.90 24.69
N ALA A 156 11.71 -18.03 25.44
CA ALA A 156 10.44 -17.44 25.03
C ALA A 156 10.51 -16.72 23.68
N PHE A 157 11.65 -16.08 23.37
CA PHE A 157 11.87 -15.36 22.11
C PHE A 157 12.83 -16.09 21.15
N SER A 158 13.24 -17.32 21.45
CA SER A 158 14.23 -18.04 20.63
C SER A 158 13.61 -18.45 19.31
N VAL A 159 14.20 -17.99 18.21
CA VAL A 159 13.78 -18.37 16.87
C VAL A 159 14.01 -19.86 16.65
N LEU A 160 15.11 -20.43 17.17
CA LEU A 160 15.46 -21.84 16.96
C LEU A 160 14.42 -22.79 17.55
N THR A 161 13.93 -22.47 18.75
CA THR A 161 12.91 -23.30 19.42
C THR A 161 11.51 -22.98 18.90
N ASN A 162 11.15 -21.70 18.74
CA ASN A 162 9.80 -21.32 18.35
C ASN A 162 9.52 -21.58 16.87
N ALA A 163 10.48 -21.38 15.96
CA ALA A 163 10.30 -21.73 14.56
C ALA A 163 10.03 -23.22 14.40
N LYS A 164 10.75 -24.10 15.12
CA LYS A 164 10.47 -25.53 15.13
C LYS A 164 9.05 -25.84 15.59
N LYS A 165 8.49 -25.12 16.56
CA LYS A 165 7.09 -25.32 17.00
C LYS A 165 6.09 -24.84 15.95
N VAL A 166 6.35 -23.68 15.34
CA VAL A 166 5.49 -23.08 14.31
C VAL A 166 5.47 -23.93 13.04
N PHE A 167 6.62 -24.49 12.65
CA PHE A 167 6.75 -25.34 11.47
C PHE A 167 6.58 -26.85 11.77
N SER A 168 6.50 -27.26 13.04
CA SER A 168 6.21 -28.65 13.39
C SER A 168 4.74 -28.93 13.21
N VAL A 169 4.46 -29.79 12.24
CA VAL A 169 3.12 -30.29 11.97
C VAL A 169 2.91 -31.51 12.83
N LYS A 170 2.11 -31.38 13.90
CA LYS A 170 1.46 -32.54 14.48
C LYS A 170 0.15 -32.74 13.73
N GLN A 171 0.03 -33.83 12.96
CA GLN A 171 -1.26 -34.24 12.43
C GLN A 171 -2.10 -34.68 13.61
N VAL A 172 -2.93 -33.77 14.10
CA VAL A 172 -3.91 -34.06 15.15
C VAL A 172 -5.26 -33.76 14.51
N ASP A 173 -6.04 -34.81 14.28
CA ASP A 173 -7.43 -34.71 13.82
C ASP A 173 -8.29 -34.18 14.98
N SER A 174 -8.23 -32.87 15.22
CA SER A 174 -9.02 -32.22 16.27
C SER A 174 -9.56 -30.88 15.76
N PRO A 175 -10.81 -30.52 16.10
CA PRO A 175 -11.48 -29.32 15.58
C PRO A 175 -10.81 -27.99 15.99
N ASP A 176 -9.86 -28.02 16.93
CA ASP A 176 -9.08 -26.85 17.39
C ASP A 176 -7.83 -26.55 16.56
N VAL A 177 -7.57 -27.30 15.46
CA VAL A 177 -6.44 -26.99 14.56
C VAL A 177 -6.79 -25.87 13.58
N ILE A 178 -6.03 -24.78 13.64
CA ILE A 178 -6.16 -23.65 12.72
C ILE A 178 -5.55 -24.03 11.36
N HIS A 179 -6.38 -24.53 10.45
CA HIS A 179 -5.98 -24.98 9.11
C HIS A 179 -5.28 -23.90 8.25
N CYS A 180 -5.43 -22.61 8.58
CA CYS A 180 -4.79 -21.49 7.88
C CYS A 180 -3.25 -21.52 7.96
N PHE A 181 -2.66 -22.13 9.00
CA PHE A 181 -1.20 -22.32 9.09
C PHE A 181 -0.64 -23.26 8.00
N ASN A 182 -1.47 -24.12 7.39
CA ASN A 182 -1.05 -24.91 6.23
C ASN A 182 -0.79 -24.04 4.99
N GLY A 183 -1.36 -22.83 4.90
CA GLY A 183 -1.18 -21.91 3.77
C GLY A 183 0.21 -21.26 3.70
N ILE A 184 0.87 -21.06 4.86
CA ILE A 184 2.26 -20.55 4.94
C ILE A 184 3.27 -21.52 4.29
N ARG A 185 2.90 -22.80 4.09
CA ARG A 185 3.75 -23.80 3.42
C ARG A 185 4.06 -23.48 1.96
N CYS A 186 3.30 -22.59 1.30
CA CYS A 186 3.63 -22.15 -0.06
C CYS A 186 5.02 -21.47 -0.12
N PHE A 187 5.44 -20.81 0.95
CA PHE A 187 6.77 -20.18 1.05
C PHE A 187 7.89 -21.15 1.49
N SER A 188 7.55 -22.32 2.04
CA SER A 188 8.52 -23.34 2.50
C SER A 188 8.78 -24.43 1.45
N MET A 189 7.99 -24.48 0.38
CA MET A 189 8.15 -25.40 -0.76
C MET A 189 8.80 -24.72 -1.98
N MET A 190 9.33 -23.52 -1.80
CA MET A 190 10.14 -22.80 -2.80
C MET A 190 11.60 -22.80 -2.40
#